data_AF-A0A919VZV5-F1
#
_entry.id   AF-A0A919VZV5-F1
#
_cell.length_a   1.000
_cell.length_b   1.000
_cell.length_c   1.000
_cell.angle_alpha   90.00
_cell.angle_beta   90.00
_cell.angle_gamma   90.00
#
_symmetry.space_group_name_H-M   'P 1'
#
loop_
_entity.id
_entity.type
_entity.pdbx_description
1 polymer ?
#
loop_
_entity_poly.entity_id
_entity_poly.type
_entity_poly.pdbx_seq_one_letter_code
_entity_poly.pdbx_strand_id
1 'polypeptide(L)' 'MWKMVGVTPMLGQNDDGRIYDQADARQLVTFAQGRHLGMLSFWELGRDKNACTGAFYMCTNIAQQPYEFSKIFATYSG' A
#
# COMPACT_ATOMS: atom_id res chain seq x y z
N MET A 1 -17.95 1.37 14.76
CA MET A 1 -16.73 2.17 14.95
C MET A 1 -15.84 2.14 13.70
N TRP A 2 -15.39 0.96 13.24
CA TRP A 2 -14.38 0.83 12.18
C TRP A 2 -14.81 1.25 10.77
N LYS A 3 -16.11 1.23 10.45
CA LYS A 3 -16.65 1.65 9.14
C LYS A 3 -16.37 3.11 8.76
N MET A 4 -16.01 3.95 9.72
CA MET A 4 -15.65 5.36 9.48
C MET A 4 -14.13 5.57 9.37
N VAL A 5 -13.34 4.52 9.58
CA VAL A 5 -11.88 4.58 9.57
C VAL A 5 -11.37 4.18 8.20
N GLY A 6 -10.56 5.06 7.61
CA GLY A 6 -9.79 4.79 6.40
C GLY A 6 -8.29 4.80 6.71
N VAL A 7 -7.52 3.94 6.03
CA VAL A 7 -6.07 3.86 6.19
C VAL A 7 -5.40 4.08 4.84
N THR A 8 -4.40 4.97 4.80
CA THR A 8 -3.67 5.34 3.58
C THR A 8 -2.16 5.31 3.81
N PRO A 9 -1.49 4.16 3.64
CA PRO A 9 -0.04 4.11 3.69
C PRO A 9 0.60 4.67 2.41
N MET A 10 1.87 5.02 2.52
CA MET A 10 2.75 5.31 1.40
C MET A 10 3.48 4.01 1.01
N LEU A 11 3.50 3.67 -0.28
CA LEU A 11 4.00 2.37 -0.76
C LEU A 11 5.53 2.34 -0.82
N GLY A 12 6.18 1.26 -0.39
CA GLY A 12 7.64 1.14 -0.45
C GLY A 12 8.36 2.09 0.50
N GLN A 13 9.46 2.69 0.05
CA GLN A 13 10.22 3.61 0.88
C GLN A 13 9.46 4.91 1.13
N ASN A 14 9.36 5.30 2.40
CA ASN A 14 8.73 6.52 2.87
C ASN A 14 9.77 7.64 3.07
N ASP A 15 9.29 8.87 3.23
CA ASP A 15 10.12 10.05 3.45
C ASP A 15 10.98 9.97 4.72
N ASP A 16 10.56 9.17 5.71
CA ASP A 16 11.29 8.91 6.96
C ASP A 16 12.31 7.76 6.85
N GLY A 17 12.50 7.21 5.64
CA GLY A 17 13.40 6.11 5.35
C GLY A 17 12.87 4.73 5.73
N ARG A 18 11.67 4.63 6.33
CA ARG A 18 11.04 3.33 6.59
C ARG A 18 10.49 2.74 5.29
N ILE A 19 10.40 1.42 5.26
CA ILE A 19 9.86 0.69 4.12
C ILE A 19 8.52 0.10 4.52
N TYR A 20 7.51 0.36 3.70
CA TYR A 20 6.23 -0.31 3.70
C TYR A 20 6.21 -1.32 2.55
N ASP A 21 6.47 -2.59 2.85
CA ASP A 21 6.62 -3.62 1.82
C ASP A 21 5.30 -4.37 1.55
N GLN A 22 5.36 -5.38 0.68
CA GLN A 22 4.20 -6.17 0.32
C GLN A 22 3.70 -7.06 1.47
N ALA A 23 4.54 -7.41 2.44
CA ALA A 23 4.10 -8.14 3.62
C ALA A 23 3.24 -7.22 4.51
N ASP A 24 3.68 -5.98 4.72
CA ASP A 24 2.91 -4.96 5.44
C ASP A 24 1.56 -4.70 4.76
N ALA A 25 1.57 -4.59 3.43
CA ALA A 25 0.35 -4.44 2.63
C ALA A 25 -0.65 -5.58 2.85
N ARG A 26 -0.19 -6.83 2.83
CA ARG A 26 -1.05 -8.00 3.08
C ARG A 26 -1.57 -8.01 4.51
N GLN A 27 -0.73 -7.66 5.48
CA GLN A 27 -1.13 -7.58 6.89
C GLN A 27 -2.22 -6.52 7.10
N LEU A 28 -2.07 -5.33 6.50
CA LEU A 28 -3.08 -4.27 6.57
C LEU A 28 -4.41 -4.73 5.97
N VAL A 29 -4.39 -5.36 4.79
CA VAL A 29 -5.62 -5.86 4.15
C VAL A 29 -6.30 -6.91 5.03
N THR A 30 -5.56 -7.87 5.59
CA THR A 30 -6.14 -8.87 6.51
C THR A 30 -6.75 -8.21 7.75
N PHE A 31 -6.08 -7.22 8.33
CA PHE A 31 -6.61 -6.46 9.45
C PHE A 31 -7.89 -5.70 9.08
N ALA A 32 -7.89 -5.05 7.91
CA ALA A 32 -9.02 -4.30 7.39
C ALA A 32 -10.24 -5.19 7.20
N GLN A 33 -10.05 -6.38 6.62
CA GLN A 33 -11.10 -7.39 6.45
C GLN A 33 -11.66 -7.82 7.80
N GLY A 34 -10.79 -8.17 8.76
CA GLY A 34 -11.21 -8.62 10.08
C GLY A 34 -11.92 -7.55 10.93
N ARG A 35 -11.74 -6.27 10.62
CA ARG A 35 -12.37 -5.15 11.34
C ARG A 35 -13.48 -4.44 10.55
N HIS A 36 -13.66 -4.75 9.28
CA HIS A 36 -14.54 -4.04 8.36
C HIS A 36 -14.27 -2.53 8.37
N LEU A 37 -13.05 -2.16 7.97
CA LEU A 37 -12.68 -0.75 7.77
C LEU A 37 -13.55 -0.10 6.68
N GLY A 38 -13.74 1.22 6.77
CA GLY A 38 -14.51 1.94 5.76
C GLY A 38 -13.82 1.99 4.40
N MET A 39 -12.48 2.11 4.40
CA MET A 39 -11.72 2.33 3.18
C MET A 39 -10.24 1.95 3.35
N LEU A 40 -9.64 1.46 2.27
CA LEU A 40 -8.20 1.42 2.10
C LEU A 40 -7.84 2.23 0.84
N SER A 41 -6.81 3.06 0.96
CA SER A 41 -6.21 3.82 -0.14
C SER A 41 -4.69 3.80 0.02
N PHE A 42 -3.91 4.32 -0.93
CA PHE A 42 -2.45 4.38 -0.79
C PHE A 42 -1.85 5.53 -1.59
N TRP A 43 -0.62 5.92 -1.23
CA TRP A 43 0.17 6.90 -1.96
C TRP A 43 1.37 6.22 -2.68
N GLU A 44 1.35 6.09 -4.00
CA GLU A 44 0.31 6.45 -4.98
C GLU A 44 0.41 5.49 -6.19
N LEU A 45 -0.56 5.55 -7.10
CA LEU A 45 -0.59 4.64 -8.26
C LEU A 45 0.65 4.78 -9.16
N GLY A 46 1.17 6.00 -9.33
CA GLY A 46 2.38 6.24 -10.14
C GLY A 46 3.59 5.45 -9.63
N ARG A 47 3.68 5.28 -8.30
CA ARG A 47 4.79 4.58 -7.63
C ARG A 47 4.69 3.07 -7.77
N ASP A 48 3.47 2.53 -7.77
CA ASP A 48 3.20 1.10 -7.88
C ASP A 48 3.50 0.52 -9.28
N LYS A 49 3.97 1.34 -10.22
CA LYS A 49 4.24 0.91 -11.60
C LYS A 49 5.54 0.09 -11.73
N ASN A 50 6.56 0.39 -10.94
CA ASN A 50 7.89 -0.21 -11.09
C ASN A 50 8.70 -0.24 -9.78
N ALA A 51 9.56 -1.24 -9.68
CA ALA A 51 10.70 -1.24 -8.78
C ALA A 51 11.84 -0.45 -9.44
N CYS A 52 12.24 0.68 -8.85
CA CYS A 52 13.37 1.47 -9.34
C CYS A 52 14.19 2.00 -8.16
N THR A 53 15.27 2.74 -8.43
CA THR A 53 15.95 3.52 -7.38
C THR A 53 16.00 4.95 -7.89
N GLY A 54 15.18 5.82 -7.30
CA GLY A 54 15.02 7.18 -7.78
C GLY A 54 14.15 8.02 -6.87
N ALA A 55 13.66 9.14 -7.39
CA ALA A 55 12.79 10.03 -6.63
C ALA A 55 11.48 9.31 -6.27
N PHE A 56 10.98 9.54 -5.05
CA PHE A 56 9.84 8.78 -4.52
C PHE A 56 8.58 8.91 -5.37
N TYR A 57 8.34 10.02 -6.06
CA TYR A 57 7.17 10.15 -6.95
C TYR A 57 7.20 9.21 -8.17
N MET A 58 8.37 8.63 -8.52
CA MET A 58 8.51 7.79 -9.71
C MET A 58 8.29 6.31 -9.44
N CYS A 59 8.63 5.82 -8.24
CA CYS A 59 8.59 4.40 -7.89
C CYS A 59 8.62 4.16 -6.37
N THR A 60 8.41 2.90 -5.96
CA THR A 60 8.41 2.49 -4.54
C THR A 60 9.80 2.31 -3.92
N ASN A 61 10.87 2.37 -4.72
CA ASN A 61 12.24 2.09 -4.26
C ASN A 61 12.48 0.70 -3.66
N ILE A 62 11.59 -0.25 -3.90
CA ILE A 62 11.72 -1.65 -3.46
C ILE A 62 11.41 -2.61 -4.61
N ALA A 63 11.90 -3.84 -4.50
CA ALA A 63 11.59 -4.90 -5.45
C ALA A 63 10.09 -5.21 -5.42
N GLN A 64 9.42 -5.06 -6.55
CA GLN A 64 8.01 -5.35 -6.74
C GLN A 64 7.72 -5.66 -8.20
N GLN A 65 6.61 -6.36 -8.45
CA GLN A 65 6.02 -6.41 -9.78
C GLN A 65 5.16 -5.16 -10.04
N PRO A 66 4.95 -4.78 -11.32
CA PRO A 66 4.01 -3.72 -11.66
C PRO A 66 2.61 -3.99 -11.10
N TYR A 67 2.09 -3.00 -10.39
CA TYR A 67 0.78 -2.97 -9.75
C TYR A 67 0.58 -4.03 -8.68
N GLU A 68 1.66 -4.50 -8.04
CA GLU A 68 1.59 -5.54 -7.02
C GLU A 68 0.83 -5.05 -5.78
N PHE A 69 1.05 -3.82 -5.33
CA PHE A 69 0.33 -3.27 -4.19
C PHE A 69 -1.16 -3.06 -4.51
N SER A 70 -1.46 -2.54 -5.70
CA SER A 70 -2.84 -2.39 -6.19
C SER A 70 -3.57 -3.74 -6.19
N LYS A 71 -2.91 -4.82 -6.63
CA LYS A 71 -3.49 -6.18 -6.60
C LYS A 71 -3.75 -6.66 -5.18
N ILE A 72 -2.83 -6.41 -4.25
CA ILE A 72 -3.02 -6.76 -2.83
C ILE A 72 -4.21 -6.00 -2.25
N PHE A 73 -4.26 -4.68 -2.43
CA PHE A 73 -5.35 -3.84 -1.93
C PHE A 73 -6.69 -4.18 -2.57
N ALA A 74 -6.71 -4.58 -3.85
CA ALA A 74 -7.93 -5.03 -4.54
C ALA A 74 -8.52 -6.32 -3.96
N THR A 75 -7.78 -7.09 -3.14
CA THR A 75 -8.34 -8.23 -2.41
C THR A 75 -9.19 -7.81 -1.21
N TYR A 76 -9.17 -6.53 -0.84
CA TYR A 76 -10.07 -5.99 0.16
C TYR A 76 -11.50 -5.88 -0.38
N SER A 77 -12.38 -6.74 0.12
CA SER A 77 -13.83 -6.64 -0.06
C SER A 77 -14.43 -6.11 1.24
N GLY A 78 -14.52 -4.78 1.36
CA GLY A 78 -15.15 -4.10 2.50
C GLY A 78 -16.66 -4.29 2.53
#